data_AF-A0A453I623-F1
#
_entry.id   AF-A0A453I623-F1
#
_cell.length_a   1.000
_cell.length_b   1.000
_cell.length_c   1.000
_cell.angle_alpha   90.00
_cell.angle_beta   90.00
_cell.angle_gamma   90.00
#
_symmetry.space_group_name_H-M   'P 1'
#
loop_
_entity.id
_entity.type
_entity.pdbx_description
1 polymer ?
#
loop_
_entity_poly.entity_id
_entity_poly.type
_entity_poly.pdbx_seq_one_letter_code
_entity_poly.pdbx_strand_id
1 'polypeptide(L)'
;MKMMPMYSSLTISLLQIDQVGKSLLIKCLVKHYTKQNLSDVRGPITVVSGKSRRVQFLECPSDINGMIDAAKIADLALLLIDGSYGFEMDTFEFLNIMQVHGFPKVMGVLTHLDQFKDVKKLRKTKQRLKHRFWAEIKEGAKLFYLSGLIHGKYTKREVHNLARFISVIKPIPLSWRMAHPYLLADRFEDVTSSESVRLNRKCDRKITLYGYLRGCNMKRGTKVHITGAGDFSLSGVTSLADPCPLPSAAKKRGLRDKEKLFYAPMSGLGDLLYDKDAVYININDHLVQFSNTDDNNASKKQGKGNDVGVALVKTLQNTKYSLDEKLDQSFINFFGRRPAAQSEDSDMTGNAISSRQNDQGEANILAQVGGNNLSSAGTLESNGHSSSECSSDSEGDNDDDIQPSDHGVDLREEVEFCNGRMRRKAVSANFQ
;
A
#
# COMPACT_ATOMS: atom_id res chain seq x y z
N MET A 1 10.31 -12.19 -31.93
CA MET A 1 9.99 -12.26 -30.49
C MET A 1 8.55 -11.78 -30.31
N LYS A 2 7.56 -12.69 -30.21
CA LYS A 2 6.16 -12.31 -29.95
C LYS A 2 6.06 -11.86 -28.49
N MET A 3 6.18 -10.56 -28.24
CA MET A 3 5.74 -10.02 -26.95
C MET A 3 4.23 -10.22 -26.89
N MET A 4 3.80 -11.11 -25.99
CA MET A 4 2.40 -11.18 -25.57
C MET A 4 1.90 -9.77 -25.26
N PRO A 5 0.61 -9.45 -25.49
CA PRO A 5 0.09 -8.15 -25.10
C PRO A 5 0.34 -8.01 -23.60
N MET A 6 1.30 -7.15 -23.21
CA MET A 6 1.52 -6.84 -21.82
C MET A 6 0.20 -6.28 -21.33
N TYR A 7 -0.45 -7.02 -20.43
CA TYR A 7 -1.69 -6.61 -19.77
C TYR A 7 -1.37 -5.31 -19.02
N SER A 8 -1.57 -4.16 -19.67
CA SER A 8 -1.30 -2.86 -19.07
C SER A 8 -2.25 -2.67 -17.90
N SER A 9 -1.75 -2.04 -16.82
CA SER A 9 -2.58 -1.67 -15.68
C SER A 9 -3.76 -0.84 -16.16
N LEU A 10 -4.97 -1.16 -15.68
CA LEU A 10 -6.12 -0.27 -15.88
C LEU A 10 -5.86 0.99 -15.07
N THR A 11 -5.77 2.14 -15.74
CA THR A 11 -5.52 3.41 -15.06
C THR A 11 -6.83 3.99 -14.61
N ILE A 12 -7.00 4.08 -13.31
CA ILE A 12 -8.13 4.72 -12.67
C ILE A 12 -7.66 6.07 -12.19
N SER A 13 -8.08 7.11 -12.92
CA SER A 13 -7.95 8.47 -12.42
C SER A 13 -9.14 8.72 -11.50
N LEU A 14 -8.84 8.86 -10.21
CA LEU A 14 -9.78 9.27 -9.19
C LEU A 14 -9.83 10.78 -9.23
N LEU A 15 -10.99 11.27 -9.64
CA LEU A 15 -11.13 12.66 -10.00
C LEU A 15 -12.11 13.37 -9.11
N GLN A 16 -11.67 14.57 -8.76
CA GLN A 16 -12.44 15.79 -8.54
C GLN A 16 -12.73 16.29 -7.12
N ILE A 17 -12.66 17.63 -7.04
CA ILE A 17 -12.92 18.60 -5.96
C ILE A 17 -12.03 18.52 -4.71
N ASP A 18 -11.57 19.66 -4.25
CA ASP A 18 -10.89 19.77 -2.96
C ASP A 18 -11.90 19.55 -1.82
N GLN A 19 -11.53 18.73 -0.83
CA GLN A 19 -12.34 18.39 0.35
C GLN A 19 -13.47 17.34 0.19
N VAL A 20 -13.68 16.71 -0.98
CA VAL A 20 -14.67 15.61 -1.10
C VAL A 20 -14.19 14.24 -0.60
N GLY A 21 -12.94 14.14 -0.14
CA GLY A 21 -12.37 12.90 0.38
C GLY A 21 -11.71 11.97 -0.65
N LYS A 22 -11.12 12.51 -1.74
CA LYS A 22 -10.39 11.75 -2.78
C LYS A 22 -9.35 10.79 -2.20
N SER A 23 -8.39 11.33 -1.46
CA SER A 23 -7.29 10.57 -0.88
C SER A 23 -7.82 9.56 0.14
N LEU A 24 -8.93 9.88 0.83
CA LEU A 24 -9.60 8.94 1.73
C LEU A 24 -10.24 7.76 0.99
N LEU A 25 -10.87 8.00 -0.16
CA LEU A 25 -11.41 6.92 -0.99
C LEU A 25 -10.30 6.01 -1.52
N ILE A 26 -9.16 6.59 -1.96
CA ILE A 26 -7.98 5.82 -2.36
C ILE A 26 -7.48 4.96 -1.19
N LYS A 27 -7.30 5.55 0.01
CA LYS A 27 -6.88 4.81 1.21
C LYS A 27 -7.84 3.64 1.52
N CYS A 28 -9.15 3.86 1.38
CA CYS A 28 -10.16 2.83 1.63
C CYS A 28 -10.14 1.71 0.56
N LEU A 29 -10.00 2.07 -0.72
CA LEU A 29 -9.90 1.12 -1.82
C LEU A 29 -8.63 0.29 -1.73
N VAL A 30 -7.47 0.92 -1.52
CA VAL A 30 -6.19 0.21 -1.36
C VAL A 30 -6.28 -0.73 -0.15
N LYS A 31 -6.81 -0.26 0.99
CA LYS A 31 -7.04 -1.11 2.16
C LYS A 31 -7.94 -2.31 1.87
N HIS A 32 -8.97 -2.13 1.04
CA HIS A 32 -9.85 -3.24 0.64
C HIS A 32 -9.07 -4.29 -0.17
N TYR A 33 -8.26 -3.85 -1.14
CA TYR A 33 -7.50 -4.74 -2.00
C TYR A 33 -6.30 -5.40 -1.31
N THR A 34 -5.49 -4.66 -0.54
CA THR A 34 -4.21 -5.13 0.01
C THR A 34 -4.30 -5.53 1.48
N LYS A 35 -5.40 -5.18 2.16
CA LYS A 35 -5.58 -5.27 3.62
C LYS A 35 -4.64 -4.39 4.44
N GLN A 36 -3.79 -3.58 3.80
CA GLN A 36 -2.85 -2.69 4.47
C GLN A 36 -3.41 -1.27 4.57
N ASN A 37 -3.02 -0.51 5.61
CA ASN A 37 -3.39 0.89 5.73
C ASN A 37 -2.29 1.75 5.09
N LEU A 38 -2.68 2.72 4.28
CA LEU A 38 -1.80 3.77 3.78
C LEU A 38 -1.94 5.03 4.64
N SER A 39 -0.81 5.63 5.03
CA SER A 39 -0.75 6.87 5.81
C SER A 39 -0.99 8.09 4.92
N ASP A 40 -0.19 8.24 3.86
CA ASP A 40 -0.31 9.31 2.86
C ASP A 40 -0.40 8.74 1.43
N VAL A 41 -1.19 9.40 0.58
CA VAL A 41 -1.39 9.03 -0.82
C VAL A 41 -0.68 10.09 -1.66
N ARG A 42 0.42 9.69 -2.31
CA ARG A 42 1.18 10.55 -3.22
C ARG A 42 1.60 9.80 -4.45
N GLY A 43 1.40 10.43 -5.60
CA GLY A 43 1.67 9.84 -6.90
C GLY A 43 0.74 8.65 -7.21
N PRO A 44 1.07 7.88 -8.25
CA PRO A 44 0.23 6.78 -8.67
C PRO A 44 0.48 5.51 -7.82
N ILE A 45 -0.60 4.79 -7.52
CA ILE A 45 -0.60 3.57 -6.70
C ILE A 45 -1.10 2.39 -7.53
N THR A 46 -0.23 1.43 -7.80
CA THR A 46 -0.59 0.21 -8.54
C THR A 46 -0.96 -0.90 -7.57
N VAL A 47 -2.11 -1.55 -7.80
CA VAL A 47 -2.65 -2.63 -6.97
C VAL A 47 -3.09 -3.79 -7.83
N VAL A 48 -2.79 -5.01 -7.41
CA VAL A 48 -3.30 -6.22 -8.06
C VAL A 48 -4.75 -6.46 -7.62
N SER A 49 -5.70 -6.23 -8.52
CA SER A 49 -7.14 -6.38 -8.26
C SER A 49 -7.63 -7.82 -8.51
N GLY A 50 -7.04 -8.50 -9.49
CA GLY A 50 -7.36 -9.88 -9.83
C GLY A 50 -6.19 -10.55 -10.54
N LYS A 51 -6.41 -11.75 -11.06
CA LYS A 51 -5.31 -12.55 -11.63
C LYS A 51 -4.75 -12.01 -12.93
N SER A 52 -5.62 -11.51 -13.79
CA SER A 52 -5.27 -10.96 -15.10
C SER A 52 -5.34 -9.43 -15.13
N ARG A 53 -5.64 -8.80 -13.99
CA ARG A 53 -5.94 -7.37 -13.91
C ARG A 53 -5.29 -6.74 -12.71
N ARG A 54 -4.57 -5.66 -12.98
CA ARG A 54 -4.10 -4.70 -11.98
C ARG A 54 -4.70 -3.34 -12.28
N VAL A 55 -4.83 -2.56 -11.24
CA VAL A 55 -5.47 -1.25 -11.23
C VAL A 55 -4.45 -0.25 -10.72
N GLN A 56 -4.35 0.89 -11.37
CA GLN A 56 -3.49 1.97 -10.93
C GLN A 56 -4.33 3.18 -10.57
N PHE A 57 -4.34 3.53 -9.29
CA PHE A 57 -5.03 4.72 -8.79
C PHE A 57 -4.14 5.94 -8.97
N LEU A 58 -4.68 6.97 -9.58
CA LEU A 58 -4.04 8.28 -9.70
C LEU A 58 -4.97 9.32 -9.08
N GLU A 59 -4.46 10.08 -8.11
CA GLU A 59 -5.15 11.24 -7.57
C GLU A 59 -4.93 12.44 -8.50
N CYS A 60 -6.03 13.07 -8.95
CA CYS A 60 -5.95 14.27 -9.77
C CYS A 60 -5.83 15.53 -8.89
N PRO A 61 -4.83 16.40 -9.13
CA PRO A 61 -4.79 17.72 -8.51
C PRO A 61 -5.97 18.58 -9.01
N SER A 62 -6.30 19.65 -8.30
CA SER A 62 -7.36 20.60 -8.65
C SER A 62 -6.97 21.58 -9.78
N ASP A 63 -5.73 21.52 -10.27
CA ASP A 63 -5.30 22.35 -11.42
C ASP A 63 -5.85 21.83 -12.75
N ILE A 64 -6.28 22.76 -13.61
CA ILE A 64 -6.83 22.47 -14.94
C ILE A 64 -5.82 21.73 -15.82
N ASN A 65 -4.53 22.05 -15.73
CA ASN A 65 -3.50 21.35 -16.50
C ASN A 65 -3.37 19.89 -16.06
N GLY A 66 -3.39 19.66 -14.74
CA GLY A 66 -3.40 18.33 -14.17
C GLY A 66 -4.63 17.52 -14.56
N MET A 67 -5.80 18.18 -14.63
CA MET A 67 -7.04 17.57 -15.12
C MET A 67 -6.96 17.19 -16.59
N ILE A 68 -6.42 18.05 -17.46
CA ILE A 68 -6.21 17.77 -18.88
C ILE A 68 -5.29 16.55 -19.06
N ASP A 69 -4.18 16.51 -18.33
CA ASP A 69 -3.23 15.41 -18.43
C ASP A 69 -3.80 14.11 -17.87
N ALA A 70 -4.54 14.17 -16.76
CA ALA A 70 -5.27 13.03 -16.21
C ALA A 70 -6.33 12.49 -17.19
N ALA A 71 -7.07 13.37 -17.89
CA ALA A 71 -8.07 12.98 -18.88
C ALA A 71 -7.46 12.20 -20.05
N LYS A 72 -6.30 12.64 -20.56
CA LYS A 72 -5.60 11.96 -21.66
C LYS A 72 -5.22 10.52 -21.31
N ILE A 73 -4.84 10.25 -20.05
CA ILE A 73 -4.35 8.94 -19.60
C ILE A 73 -5.42 8.03 -18.97
N ALA A 74 -6.55 8.56 -18.50
CA ALA A 74 -7.54 7.83 -17.69
C ALA A 74 -8.33 6.78 -18.48
N ASP A 75 -8.24 5.50 -18.15
CA ASP A 75 -9.09 4.45 -18.75
C ASP A 75 -10.48 4.38 -18.10
N LEU A 76 -10.51 4.67 -16.80
CA LEU A 76 -11.71 4.82 -16.00
C LEU A 76 -11.58 6.10 -15.17
N ALA A 77 -12.61 6.94 -15.23
CA ALA A 77 -12.74 8.10 -14.35
C ALA A 77 -13.73 7.80 -13.23
N LEU A 78 -13.27 7.89 -11.99
CA LEU A 78 -14.13 7.87 -10.81
C LEU A 78 -14.43 9.30 -10.41
N LEU A 79 -15.69 9.70 -10.53
CA LEU A 79 -16.13 11.06 -10.34
C LEU A 79 -16.80 11.19 -8.97
N LEU A 80 -16.14 11.87 -8.04
CA LEU A 80 -16.69 12.11 -6.70
C LEU A 80 -17.57 13.36 -6.74
N ILE A 81 -18.78 13.24 -6.21
CA ILE A 81 -19.75 14.33 -6.15
C ILE A 81 -20.23 14.44 -4.70
N ASP A 82 -20.21 15.65 -4.16
CA ASP A 82 -20.79 15.89 -2.85
C ASP A 82 -22.33 15.83 -2.93
N GLY A 83 -22.94 14.98 -2.11
CA GLY A 83 -24.39 14.86 -2.04
C GLY A 83 -25.09 16.11 -1.51
N SER A 84 -24.47 16.85 -0.59
CA SER A 84 -25.06 18.01 0.08
C SER A 84 -25.01 19.26 -0.79
N TYR A 85 -23.85 19.53 -1.38
CA TYR A 85 -23.63 20.66 -2.28
C TYR A 85 -24.18 20.38 -3.69
N GLY A 86 -23.95 19.17 -4.20
CA GLY A 86 -24.32 18.75 -5.54
C GLY A 86 -23.17 18.86 -6.54
N PHE A 87 -23.50 19.15 -7.80
CA PHE A 87 -22.50 19.26 -8.85
C PHE A 87 -21.83 20.63 -8.84
N GLU A 88 -20.51 20.64 -8.76
CA GLU A 88 -19.68 21.84 -8.84
C GLU A 88 -19.25 22.15 -10.28
N MET A 89 -18.85 23.39 -10.54
CA MET A 89 -18.39 23.83 -11.86
C MET A 89 -17.17 23.03 -12.35
N ASP A 90 -16.20 22.77 -11.48
CA ASP A 90 -15.01 21.94 -11.74
C ASP A 90 -15.39 20.54 -12.27
N THR A 91 -16.56 20.04 -11.87
CA THR A 91 -17.10 18.78 -12.39
C THR A 91 -17.40 18.82 -13.86
N PHE A 92 -18.06 19.89 -14.27
CA PHE A 92 -18.46 20.07 -15.64
C PHE A 92 -17.26 20.39 -16.51
N GLU A 93 -16.30 21.18 -16.00
CA GLU A 93 -15.04 21.43 -16.70
C GLU A 93 -14.31 20.13 -17.01
N PHE A 94 -14.19 19.23 -16.03
CA PHE A 94 -13.54 17.95 -16.27
C PHE A 94 -14.28 17.07 -17.28
N LEU A 95 -15.60 16.95 -17.13
CA LEU A 95 -16.44 16.16 -18.02
C LEU A 95 -16.29 16.66 -19.46
N ASN A 96 -16.28 17.98 -19.66
CA ASN A 96 -16.09 18.60 -20.97
C ASN A 96 -14.69 18.34 -21.53
N ILE A 97 -13.63 18.45 -20.72
CA ILE A 97 -12.25 18.12 -21.12
C ILE A 97 -12.16 16.65 -21.58
N MET A 98 -12.79 15.72 -20.85
CA MET A 98 -12.83 14.31 -21.25
C MET A 98 -13.62 14.08 -22.54
N GLN A 99 -14.72 14.79 -22.76
CA GLN A 99 -15.49 14.67 -24.00
C GLN A 99 -14.65 15.08 -25.22
N VAL A 100 -13.83 16.13 -25.09
CA VAL A 100 -12.95 16.60 -26.17
C VAL A 100 -11.79 15.62 -26.44
N HIS A 101 -11.14 15.11 -25.39
CA HIS A 101 -9.97 14.22 -25.56
C HIS A 101 -10.33 12.75 -25.84
N GLY A 102 -11.61 12.39 -25.73
CA GLY A 102 -12.11 11.04 -25.90
C GLY A 102 -12.66 10.51 -24.59
N PHE A 103 -13.97 10.28 -24.57
CA PHE A 103 -14.72 10.00 -23.35
C PHE A 103 -14.39 8.60 -22.79
N PRO A 104 -13.65 8.49 -21.67
CA PRO A 104 -13.38 7.20 -21.05
C PRO A 104 -14.64 6.70 -20.33
N LYS A 105 -14.56 5.52 -19.73
CA LYS A 105 -15.67 5.05 -18.91
C LYS A 105 -15.72 5.84 -17.61
N VAL A 106 -16.87 6.44 -17.29
CA VAL A 106 -17.07 7.24 -16.08
C VAL A 106 -17.96 6.47 -15.10
N MET A 107 -17.61 6.48 -13.81
CA MET A 107 -18.49 6.03 -12.72
C MET A 107 -18.58 7.14 -11.67
N GLY A 108 -19.79 7.40 -11.17
CA GLY A 108 -20.01 8.42 -10.15
C GLY A 108 -20.00 7.81 -8.75
N VAL A 109 -19.50 8.56 -7.77
CA VAL A 109 -19.56 8.24 -6.34
C VAL A 109 -20.12 9.45 -5.61
N LEU A 110 -21.31 9.31 -5.02
CA LEU A 110 -21.87 10.34 -4.13
C LEU A 110 -21.30 10.18 -2.72
N THR A 111 -20.71 11.24 -2.20
CA THR A 111 -20.18 11.35 -0.83
C THR A 111 -21.07 12.25 0.04
N HIS A 112 -20.72 12.37 1.33
CA HIS A 112 -21.35 13.28 2.30
C HIS A 112 -22.89 13.17 2.41
N LEU A 113 -23.40 11.94 2.31
CA LEU A 113 -24.84 11.66 2.47
C LEU A 113 -25.29 11.71 3.94
N ASP A 114 -24.33 11.73 4.87
CA ASP A 114 -24.49 11.87 6.32
C ASP A 114 -24.93 13.27 6.76
N GLN A 115 -24.66 14.30 5.94
CA GLN A 115 -25.10 15.67 6.23
C GLN A 115 -26.64 15.83 6.15
N PHE A 116 -27.35 14.88 5.55
CA PHE A 116 -28.81 14.92 5.44
C PHE A 116 -29.48 14.33 6.69
N LYS A 117 -30.11 15.19 7.49
CA LYS A 117 -30.95 14.76 8.62
C LYS A 117 -32.27 14.12 8.17
N ASP A 118 -32.83 14.57 7.04
CA ASP A 118 -34.13 14.12 6.54
C ASP A 118 -34.01 13.04 5.44
N VAL A 119 -34.58 11.86 5.69
CA VAL A 119 -34.58 10.73 4.73
C VAL A 119 -35.36 11.04 3.45
N LYS A 120 -36.48 11.77 3.55
CA LYS A 120 -37.29 12.17 2.37
C LYS A 120 -36.51 13.12 1.45
N LYS A 121 -35.80 14.10 2.04
CA LYS A 121 -34.96 15.05 1.29
C LYS A 121 -33.79 14.31 0.64
N LEU A 122 -33.14 13.40 1.37
CA LEU A 122 -32.05 12.57 0.85
C LEU A 122 -32.48 11.75 -0.38
N ARG A 123 -33.64 11.08 -0.34
CA ARG A 123 -34.16 10.31 -1.49
C ARG A 123 -34.40 11.19 -2.72
N LYS A 124 -35.03 12.35 -2.53
CA LYS A 124 -35.27 13.33 -3.62
C LYS A 124 -33.96 13.86 -4.20
N THR A 125 -32.98 14.20 -3.36
CA THR A 125 -31.66 14.68 -3.81
C THR A 125 -30.89 13.61 -4.56
N LYS A 126 -30.86 12.36 -4.06
CA LYS A 126 -30.23 11.22 -4.76
C LYS A 126 -30.83 11.02 -6.15
N GLN A 127 -32.15 11.11 -6.27
CA GLN A 127 -32.84 10.99 -7.56
C GLN A 127 -32.49 12.16 -8.48
N ARG A 128 -32.53 13.40 -8.00
CA ARG A 128 -32.16 14.61 -8.76
C ARG A 128 -30.73 14.53 -9.28
N LEU A 129 -29.77 14.17 -8.42
CA LEU A 129 -28.35 14.04 -8.80
C LEU A 129 -28.14 12.90 -9.79
N LYS A 130 -28.85 11.78 -9.62
CA LYS A 130 -28.82 10.66 -10.57
C LYS A 130 -29.33 11.05 -11.95
N HIS A 131 -30.46 11.75 -12.05
CA HIS A 131 -30.98 12.22 -13.33
C HIS A 131 -30.03 13.22 -14.00
N ARG A 132 -29.46 14.15 -13.23
CA ARG A 132 -28.46 15.09 -13.74
C ARG A 132 -27.21 14.36 -14.23
N PHE A 133 -26.70 13.39 -13.46
CA PHE A 133 -25.56 12.56 -13.87
C PHE A 133 -25.81 11.82 -15.18
N TRP A 134 -27.04 11.34 -15.39
CA TRP A 134 -27.43 10.67 -16.64
C TRP A 134 -27.52 11.62 -17.83
N ALA A 135 -27.99 12.85 -17.63
CA ALA A 135 -28.06 13.87 -18.67
C ALA A 135 -26.66 14.27 -19.18
N GLU A 136 -25.68 14.34 -18.28
CA GLU A 136 -24.33 14.87 -18.58
C GLU A 136 -23.37 13.82 -19.18
N ILE A 137 -23.54 12.55 -18.83
CA ILE A 137 -22.63 11.47 -19.24
C ILE A 137 -23.30 10.58 -20.27
N LYS A 138 -24.21 9.74 -19.79
CA LYS A 138 -24.99 8.79 -20.57
C LYS A 138 -26.08 8.24 -19.66
N GLU A 139 -27.26 8.03 -20.24
CA GLU A 139 -28.33 7.32 -19.56
C GLU A 139 -27.88 5.92 -19.10
N GLY A 140 -28.19 5.59 -17.85
CA GLY A 140 -27.80 4.33 -17.23
C GLY A 140 -26.37 4.26 -16.72
N ALA A 141 -25.63 5.38 -16.69
CA ALA A 141 -24.34 5.45 -15.99
C ALA A 141 -24.49 5.06 -14.51
N LYS A 142 -23.50 4.34 -13.98
CA LYS A 142 -23.54 3.79 -12.61
C LYS A 142 -23.10 4.85 -11.60
N LEU A 143 -23.94 5.02 -10.58
CA LEU A 143 -23.72 5.93 -9.46
C LEU A 143 -23.71 5.13 -8.16
N PHE A 144 -22.63 5.26 -7.39
CA PHE A 144 -22.48 4.64 -6.07
C PHE A 144 -22.78 5.65 -4.98
N TYR A 145 -23.23 5.16 -3.82
CA TYR A 145 -23.58 5.98 -2.67
C TYR A 145 -22.68 5.56 -1.50
N LEU A 146 -21.97 6.52 -0.89
CA LEU A 146 -21.20 6.32 0.33
C LEU A 146 -21.94 7.01 1.48
N SER A 147 -22.47 6.22 2.43
CA SER A 147 -23.44 6.71 3.42
C SER A 147 -22.80 7.54 4.55
N GLY A 148 -21.47 7.48 4.72
CA GLY A 148 -20.76 8.27 5.73
C GLY A 148 -19.42 7.68 6.13
N LEU A 149 -18.77 8.31 7.12
CA LEU A 149 -17.47 7.93 7.66
C LEU A 149 -17.62 7.25 9.03
N ILE A 150 -17.01 6.08 9.19
CA ILE A 150 -16.89 5.35 10.46
C ILE A 150 -15.40 5.28 10.81
N HIS A 151 -15.00 5.85 11.96
CA HIS A 151 -13.58 5.98 12.37
C HIS A 151 -12.68 6.57 11.28
N GLY A 152 -13.17 7.60 10.59
CA GLY A 152 -12.45 8.27 9.51
C GLY A 152 -12.25 7.41 8.25
N LYS A 153 -13.05 6.35 8.04
CA LYS A 153 -13.03 5.49 6.84
C LYS A 153 -14.44 5.23 6.33
N TYR A 154 -14.58 4.99 5.03
CA TYR A 154 -15.86 4.57 4.44
C TYR A 154 -16.27 3.16 4.87
N THR A 155 -17.57 2.88 4.81
CA THR A 155 -18.13 1.57 5.16
C THR A 155 -17.59 0.47 4.24
N LYS A 156 -17.10 -0.62 4.83
CA LYS A 156 -16.47 -1.73 4.10
C LYS A 156 -17.38 -2.35 3.02
N ARG A 157 -18.70 -2.44 3.27
CA ARG A 157 -19.68 -3.00 2.32
C ARG A 157 -19.80 -2.14 1.06
N GLU A 158 -19.88 -0.83 1.21
CA GLU A 158 -20.03 0.11 0.10
C GLU A 158 -18.75 0.15 -0.75
N VAL A 159 -17.59 0.21 -0.09
CA VAL A 159 -16.28 0.15 -0.76
C VAL A 159 -16.10 -1.20 -1.47
N HIS A 160 -16.55 -2.30 -0.87
CA HIS A 160 -16.51 -3.62 -1.50
C HIS A 160 -17.36 -3.68 -2.77
N ASN A 161 -18.55 -3.08 -2.77
CA ASN A 161 -19.40 -2.99 -3.94
C ASN A 161 -18.70 -2.19 -5.05
N LEU A 162 -18.18 -0.99 -4.73
CA LEU A 162 -17.42 -0.17 -5.69
C LEU A 162 -16.23 -0.94 -6.28
N ALA A 163 -15.41 -1.57 -5.44
CA ALA A 163 -14.26 -2.37 -5.85
C ALA A 163 -14.65 -3.54 -6.77
N ARG A 164 -15.80 -4.18 -6.52
CA ARG A 164 -16.32 -5.25 -7.39
C ARG A 164 -16.60 -4.75 -8.80
N PHE A 165 -17.24 -3.58 -8.93
CA PHE A 165 -17.52 -2.99 -10.24
C PHE A 165 -16.26 -2.54 -10.97
N ILE A 166 -15.31 -1.93 -10.26
CA ILE A 166 -13.99 -1.58 -10.80
C ILE A 166 -13.28 -2.82 -11.37
N SER A 167 -13.32 -3.94 -10.65
CA SER A 167 -12.61 -5.16 -11.05
C SER A 167 -13.19 -5.79 -12.32
N VAL A 168 -14.48 -5.61 -12.59
CA VAL A 168 -15.19 -6.19 -13.73
C VAL A 168 -15.13 -5.30 -14.98
N ILE A 169 -14.79 -4.02 -14.80
CA ILE A 169 -14.91 -3.03 -15.86
C ILE A 169 -13.95 -3.33 -17.03
N LYS A 170 -14.46 -3.20 -18.27
CA LYS A 170 -13.62 -3.25 -19.48
C LYS A 170 -13.33 -1.82 -19.95
N PRO A 171 -12.05 -1.46 -20.16
CA PRO A 171 -11.71 -0.15 -20.71
C PRO A 171 -12.15 -0.05 -22.18
N ILE A 172 -12.41 1.18 -22.61
CA ILE A 172 -12.73 1.48 -24.01
C ILE A 172 -11.41 1.81 -24.72
N PRO A 173 -11.07 1.14 -25.84
CA PRO A 173 -9.88 1.47 -26.60
C PRO A 173 -10.07 2.82 -27.32
N LEU A 174 -9.28 3.83 -26.95
CA LEU A 174 -9.25 5.12 -27.65
C LEU A 174 -8.18 5.11 -28.74
N SER A 175 -8.49 5.67 -29.91
CA SER A 175 -7.59 5.67 -31.08
C SER A 175 -6.22 6.28 -30.76
N TRP A 176 -6.18 7.41 -30.03
CA TRP A 176 -4.93 8.05 -29.63
C TRP A 176 -4.05 7.14 -28.76
N ARG A 177 -4.65 6.48 -27.75
CA ARG A 177 -3.93 5.59 -26.84
C ARG A 177 -3.42 4.33 -27.51
N MET A 178 -4.12 3.85 -28.54
CA MET A 178 -3.69 2.70 -29.31
C MET A 178 -2.56 3.06 -30.29
N ALA A 179 -2.54 4.29 -30.82
CA ALA A 179 -1.56 4.74 -31.80
C ALA A 179 -0.24 5.22 -31.20
N HIS A 180 -0.27 5.85 -30.01
CA HIS A 180 0.91 6.49 -29.42
C HIS A 180 1.41 5.74 -28.18
N PRO A 181 2.73 5.54 -28.03
CA PRO A 181 3.31 5.04 -26.79
C PRO A 181 3.28 6.14 -25.73
N TYR A 182 2.79 5.84 -24.53
CA TYR A 182 2.79 6.77 -23.41
C TYR A 182 3.14 6.05 -22.11
N LEU A 183 3.65 6.80 -21.14
CA LEU A 183 4.10 6.27 -19.86
C LEU A 183 3.60 7.20 -18.75
N LEU A 184 3.00 6.62 -17.71
CA LEU A 184 2.76 7.31 -16.45
C LEU A 184 3.96 7.03 -15.54
N ALA A 185 4.65 8.08 -15.10
CA ALA A 185 5.82 7.93 -14.24
C ALA A 185 5.37 7.61 -12.80
N ASP A 186 5.81 6.46 -12.29
CA ASP A 186 5.57 6.02 -10.92
C ASP A 186 6.65 6.55 -9.98
N ARG A 187 7.91 6.54 -10.44
CA ARG A 187 9.09 7.01 -9.71
C ARG A 187 9.95 7.82 -10.68
N PHE A 188 10.52 8.91 -10.19
CA PHE A 188 11.56 9.64 -10.91
C PHE A 188 12.82 9.73 -10.06
N GLU A 189 13.97 9.69 -10.71
CA GLU A 189 15.28 9.81 -10.06
C GLU A 189 16.16 10.75 -10.86
N ASP A 190 16.93 11.57 -10.14
CA ASP A 190 17.98 12.38 -10.72
C ASP A 190 19.30 11.58 -10.66
N VAL A 191 19.87 11.27 -11.83
CA VAL A 191 21.12 10.49 -11.97
C VAL A 191 22.32 11.43 -12.17
N THR A 192 22.13 12.74 -12.04
CA THR A 192 23.19 13.72 -12.23
C THR A 192 24.24 13.60 -11.12
N SER A 193 25.52 13.72 -11.48
CA SER A 193 26.63 13.71 -10.53
C SER A 193 26.52 14.85 -9.52
N SER A 194 26.57 14.52 -8.22
CA SER A 194 26.44 15.48 -7.12
C SER A 194 27.50 16.60 -7.18
N GLU A 195 28.70 16.30 -7.67
CA GLU A 195 29.76 17.29 -7.86
C GLU A 195 29.38 18.36 -8.90
N SER A 196 28.76 17.95 -10.02
CA SER A 196 28.33 18.86 -11.07
C SER A 196 27.20 19.76 -10.60
N VAL A 197 26.29 19.23 -9.76
CA VAL A 197 25.22 20.02 -9.13
C VAL A 197 25.79 21.00 -8.09
N ARG A 198 26.85 20.60 -7.36
CA ARG A 198 27.54 21.48 -6.40
C ARG A 198 28.22 22.66 -7.10
N LEU A 199 28.90 22.40 -8.22
CA LEU A 199 29.57 23.43 -9.02
C LEU A 199 28.54 24.38 -9.67
N ASN A 200 27.49 23.82 -10.29
CA ASN A 200 26.46 24.59 -10.99
C ASN A 200 25.07 24.04 -10.67
N ARG A 201 24.33 24.73 -9.79
CA ARG A 201 22.97 24.29 -9.39
C ARG A 201 21.94 24.27 -10.52
N LYS A 202 22.16 25.09 -11.57
CA LYS A 202 21.27 25.25 -12.74
C LYS A 202 21.74 24.44 -13.96
N CYS A 203 22.60 23.43 -13.78
CA CYS A 203 23.03 22.58 -14.89
C CYS A 203 21.88 21.70 -15.42
N ASP A 204 22.01 21.26 -16.67
CA ASP A 204 21.12 20.28 -17.26
C ASP A 204 21.26 18.94 -16.54
N ARG A 205 20.13 18.40 -16.08
CA ARG A 205 20.09 17.19 -15.26
C ARG A 205 19.63 15.99 -16.06
N LYS A 206 20.23 14.84 -15.78
CA LYS A 206 19.83 13.55 -16.37
C LYS A 206 18.83 12.87 -15.45
N ILE A 207 17.59 12.81 -15.89
CA ILE A 207 16.49 12.24 -15.11
C ILE A 207 16.14 10.85 -15.66
N THR A 208 15.98 9.88 -14.77
CA THR A 208 15.43 8.56 -15.09
C THR A 208 13.99 8.48 -14.61
N LEU A 209 13.08 8.12 -15.51
CA LEU A 209 11.66 7.95 -15.23
C LEU A 209 11.32 6.46 -15.25
N TYR A 210 10.74 5.96 -14.17
CA TYR A 210 10.27 4.59 -14.05
C TYR A 210 8.74 4.59 -14.13
N GLY A 211 8.19 3.62 -14.86
CA GLY A 211 6.75 3.45 -14.94
C GLY A 211 6.37 2.37 -15.93
N TYR A 212 5.08 2.09 -16.00
CA TYR A 212 4.53 1.15 -16.95
C TYR A 212 4.36 1.80 -18.33
N LEU A 213 4.95 1.19 -19.36
CA LEU A 213 4.69 1.55 -20.75
C LEU A 213 3.28 1.12 -21.15
N ARG A 214 2.53 2.03 -21.78
CA ARG A 214 1.16 1.83 -22.25
C ARG A 214 1.02 2.22 -23.72
N GLY A 215 -0.03 1.71 -24.36
CA GLY A 215 -0.31 1.94 -25.77
C GLY A 215 0.63 1.11 -26.66
N CYS A 216 1.30 1.79 -27.60
CA CYS A 216 2.27 1.18 -28.49
C CYS A 216 3.64 0.92 -27.84
N ASN A 217 4.48 0.11 -28.52
CA ASN A 217 5.86 -0.10 -28.11
C ASN A 217 6.73 1.13 -28.41
N MET A 218 7.59 1.51 -27.47
CA MET A 218 8.55 2.62 -27.63
C MET A 218 9.78 2.17 -28.43
N LYS A 219 10.16 2.95 -29.45
CA LYS A 219 11.40 2.72 -30.23
C LYS A 219 12.56 3.55 -29.64
N ARG A 220 13.79 3.06 -29.80
CA ARG A 220 15.00 3.80 -29.43
C ARG A 220 15.14 5.05 -30.32
N GLY A 221 15.51 6.18 -29.72
CA GLY A 221 15.67 7.47 -30.42
C GLY A 221 14.36 8.23 -30.68
N THR A 222 13.23 7.78 -30.13
CA THR A 222 11.96 8.53 -30.21
C THR A 222 12.05 9.80 -29.37
N LYS A 223 11.54 10.92 -29.88
CA LYS A 223 11.35 12.14 -29.10
C LYS A 223 10.19 11.96 -28.14
N VAL A 224 10.33 12.41 -26.91
CA VAL A 224 9.32 12.32 -25.86
C VAL A 224 8.91 13.72 -25.43
N HIS A 225 7.61 13.95 -25.33
CA HIS A 225 7.08 15.16 -24.73
C HIS A 225 6.73 14.87 -23.27
N ILE A 226 7.34 15.60 -22.35
CA ILE A 226 6.97 15.57 -20.93
C ILE A 226 6.03 16.73 -20.69
N THR A 227 4.80 16.44 -20.28
CA THR A 227 3.78 17.47 -20.05
C THR A 227 4.27 18.44 -18.98
N GLY A 228 4.19 19.74 -19.27
CA GLY A 228 4.68 20.81 -18.40
C GLY A 228 6.19 21.09 -18.44
N ALA A 229 7.02 20.19 -18.98
CA ALA A 229 8.48 20.39 -19.06
C ALA A 229 8.99 20.67 -20.48
N GLY A 230 8.39 20.04 -21.50
CA GLY A 230 8.73 20.26 -22.92
C GLY A 230 9.16 19.00 -23.67
N ASP A 231 9.78 19.21 -24.83
CA ASP A 231 10.22 18.15 -25.73
C ASP A 231 11.66 17.73 -25.45
N PHE A 232 11.87 16.43 -25.23
CA PHE A 232 13.18 15.86 -24.94
C PHE A 232 13.50 14.70 -25.87
N SER A 233 14.79 14.47 -26.11
CA SER A 233 15.26 13.31 -26.86
C SER A 233 15.61 12.19 -25.88
N LEU A 234 15.09 10.98 -26.13
CA LEU A 234 15.27 9.87 -25.22
C LEU A 234 16.67 9.25 -25.35
N SER A 235 17.42 9.22 -24.24
CA SER A 235 18.78 8.64 -24.18
C SER A 235 18.77 7.11 -24.30
N GLY A 236 17.85 6.43 -23.62
CA GLY A 236 17.72 4.97 -23.67
C GLY A 236 16.46 4.47 -22.96
N VAL A 237 15.99 3.28 -23.34
CA VAL A 237 14.90 2.56 -22.66
C VAL A 237 15.43 1.20 -22.22
N THR A 238 15.25 0.90 -20.93
CA THR A 238 15.61 -0.39 -20.33
C THR A 238 14.36 -1.01 -19.74
N SER A 239 14.09 -2.28 -20.07
CA SER A 239 13.00 -3.03 -19.44
C SER A 239 13.46 -3.56 -18.09
N LEU A 240 12.67 -3.32 -17.05
CA LEU A 240 12.89 -3.86 -15.72
C LEU A 240 11.88 -4.97 -15.42
N ALA A 241 12.17 -5.76 -14.38
CA ALA A 241 11.20 -6.71 -13.85
C ALA A 241 10.01 -5.96 -13.22
N ASP A 242 8.82 -6.53 -13.38
CA ASP A 242 7.59 -5.94 -12.88
C ASP A 242 7.55 -5.96 -11.34
N PRO A 243 7.37 -4.82 -10.64
CA PRO A 243 7.29 -4.78 -9.19
C PRO A 243 6.01 -5.45 -8.64
N CYS A 244 4.96 -5.56 -9.46
CA CYS A 244 3.69 -6.19 -9.11
C CYS A 244 3.32 -7.25 -10.16
N PRO A 245 4.00 -8.41 -10.15
CA PRO A 245 3.72 -9.46 -11.11
C PRO A 245 2.31 -10.00 -10.91
N LEU A 246 1.59 -10.17 -12.02
CA LEU A 246 0.29 -10.83 -12.01
C LEU A 246 0.46 -12.31 -11.66
N PRO A 247 -0.34 -12.86 -10.73
CA PRO A 247 -0.21 -14.26 -10.35
C PRO A 247 -0.55 -15.16 -11.54
N SER A 248 0.31 -16.15 -11.80
CA SER A 248 0.08 -17.16 -12.85
C SER A 248 -1.31 -17.78 -12.69
N ALA A 249 -1.97 -18.08 -13.81
CA ALA A 249 -3.35 -18.52 -13.93
C ALA A 249 -3.62 -19.92 -13.33
N ALA A 250 -3.16 -20.20 -12.11
CA ALA A 250 -3.54 -21.38 -11.34
C ALA A 250 -5.07 -21.41 -11.19
N LYS A 251 -5.71 -22.56 -11.47
CA LYS A 251 -7.16 -22.75 -11.70
C LYS A 251 -8.14 -22.35 -10.57
N LYS A 252 -7.73 -21.75 -9.44
CA LYS A 252 -8.63 -21.43 -8.31
C LYS A 252 -9.34 -20.08 -8.47
N ARG A 253 -10.67 -19.97 -8.39
CA ARG A 253 -11.41 -18.71 -8.66
C ARG A 253 -10.97 -17.46 -7.85
N GLY A 254 -10.33 -17.61 -6.69
CA GLY A 254 -9.90 -16.51 -5.82
C GLY A 254 -8.42 -16.11 -5.94
N LEU A 255 -8.12 -14.88 -5.51
CA LEU A 255 -6.76 -14.35 -5.32
C LEU A 255 -6.29 -14.66 -3.90
N ARG A 256 -5.08 -15.22 -3.74
CA ARG A 256 -4.51 -15.47 -2.41
C ARG A 256 -4.07 -14.17 -1.75
N ASP A 257 -4.01 -14.14 -0.43
CA ASP A 257 -3.58 -12.94 0.28
C ASP A 257 -2.12 -12.56 -0.02
N LYS A 258 -1.24 -13.55 -0.26
CA LYS A 258 0.15 -13.30 -0.70
C LYS A 258 0.26 -12.66 -2.09
N GLU A 259 -0.78 -12.80 -2.92
CA GLU A 259 -0.81 -12.28 -4.30
C GLU A 259 -1.40 -10.86 -4.37
N LYS A 260 -1.90 -10.33 -3.25
CA LYS A 260 -2.43 -8.96 -3.13
C LYS A 260 -1.30 -7.97 -2.92
N LEU A 261 -0.45 -7.88 -3.94
CA LEU A 261 0.66 -6.94 -3.98
C LEU A 261 0.17 -5.55 -4.38
N PHE A 262 0.85 -4.54 -3.88
CA PHE A 262 0.71 -3.17 -4.35
C PHE A 262 2.08 -2.49 -4.40
N TYR A 263 2.18 -1.52 -5.29
CA TYR A 263 3.38 -0.76 -5.57
C TYR A 263 3.02 0.72 -5.55
N ALA A 264 3.65 1.45 -4.64
CA ALA A 264 3.44 2.88 -4.44
C ALA A 264 4.77 3.51 -3.98
N PRO A 265 5.70 3.79 -4.91
CA PRO A 265 7.05 4.23 -4.56
C PRO A 265 7.09 5.65 -3.96
N MET A 266 6.12 6.51 -4.29
CA MET A 266 6.03 7.87 -3.77
C MET A 266 5.11 8.02 -2.55
N SER A 267 4.29 7.00 -2.25
CA SER A 267 3.37 7.02 -1.11
C SER A 267 4.02 6.37 0.11
N GLY A 268 3.52 6.70 1.30
CA GLY A 268 3.96 6.06 2.53
C GLY A 268 3.56 4.58 2.58
N LEU A 269 4.54 3.69 2.50
CA LEU A 269 4.34 2.24 2.66
C LEU A 269 4.42 1.88 4.13
N GLY A 270 3.25 1.84 4.79
CA GLY A 270 3.17 1.65 6.23
C GLY A 270 3.80 2.84 6.95
N ASP A 271 4.86 2.57 7.70
CA ASP A 271 5.61 3.57 8.47
C ASP A 271 6.81 4.15 7.70
N LEU A 272 7.13 3.65 6.49
CA LEU A 272 8.21 4.17 5.67
C LEU A 272 7.70 5.19 4.64
N LEU A 273 8.32 6.36 4.61
CA LEU A 273 8.14 7.40 3.61
C LEU A 273 9.47 7.65 2.91
N TYR A 274 9.50 7.42 1.60
CA TYR A 274 10.67 7.67 0.76
C TYR A 274 10.64 9.11 0.28
N ASP A 275 11.70 9.86 0.56
CA ASP A 275 12.04 11.12 -0.09
C ASP A 275 13.26 10.91 -0.99
N LYS A 276 13.63 11.91 -1.80
CA LYS A 276 14.71 11.81 -2.79
C LYS A 276 16.04 11.33 -2.19
N ASP A 277 16.39 11.87 -1.02
CA ASP A 277 17.69 11.66 -0.39
C ASP A 277 17.59 10.99 0.99
N ALA A 278 16.37 10.77 1.49
CA ALA A 278 16.15 10.26 2.84
C ALA A 278 14.96 9.31 2.90
N VAL A 279 15.03 8.35 3.84
CA VAL A 279 13.91 7.47 4.18
C VAL A 279 13.45 7.83 5.58
N TYR A 280 12.24 8.33 5.69
CA TYR A 280 11.61 8.64 6.97
C TYR A 280 10.87 7.40 7.46
N ILE A 281 11.15 6.97 8.70
CA ILE A 281 10.47 5.85 9.33
C ILE A 281 9.72 6.39 10.55
N ASN A 282 8.39 6.28 10.53
CA ASN A 282 7.55 6.69 11.64
C ASN A 282 7.44 5.55 12.66
N ILE A 283 8.30 5.55 13.68
CA ILE A 283 8.19 4.61 14.79
C ILE A 283 7.38 5.28 15.89
N ASN A 284 6.32 4.63 16.37
CA ASN A 284 5.52 5.16 17.48
C ASN A 284 6.41 5.45 18.71
N ASP A 285 6.26 6.62 19.33
CA ASP A 285 7.10 7.07 20.46
C ASP A 285 7.20 6.08 21.62
N HIS A 286 6.15 5.28 21.86
CA HIS A 286 6.16 4.24 22.89
C HIS A 286 7.15 3.10 22.63
N LEU A 287 7.61 2.94 21.39
CA LEU A 287 8.57 1.94 20.96
C LEU A 287 9.99 2.52 20.85
N VAL A 288 10.13 3.85 20.84
CA VAL A 288 11.41 4.54 20.70
C VAL A 288 12.04 4.75 22.08
N GLN A 289 12.85 3.79 22.51
CA GLN A 289 13.57 3.85 23.80
C GLN A 289 15.04 4.31 23.63
N PHE A 290 15.51 4.43 22.39
CA PHE A 290 16.95 4.46 22.10
C PHE A 290 17.49 5.86 21.73
N SER A 291 16.64 6.77 21.22
CA SER A 291 17.10 8.04 20.62
C SER A 291 17.14 9.23 21.58
N ASN A 292 16.45 9.17 22.71
CA ASN A 292 16.41 10.32 23.63
C ASN A 292 17.69 10.37 24.46
N THR A 293 18.50 11.39 24.18
CA THR A 293 19.67 11.84 24.97
C THR A 293 19.27 12.82 26.07
N ASP A 294 18.02 13.30 26.06
CA ASP A 294 17.53 14.26 27.04
C ASP A 294 17.04 13.53 28.29
N ASP A 295 17.93 13.37 29.26
CA ASP A 295 17.65 12.83 30.60
C ASP A 295 16.65 13.69 31.41
N ASN A 296 16.18 14.83 30.87
CA ASN A 296 15.40 15.82 31.61
C ASN A 296 13.88 15.77 31.42
N ASN A 297 13.33 14.96 30.52
CA ASN A 297 11.86 14.88 30.35
C ASN A 297 11.36 13.51 29.84
N ALA A 298 11.79 12.43 30.48
CA ALA A 298 11.16 11.12 30.27
C ALA A 298 10.48 10.65 31.55
N SER A 299 9.15 10.69 31.53
CA SER A 299 8.31 9.88 32.42
C SER A 299 8.84 8.45 32.44
N LYS A 300 9.46 8.06 33.55
CA LYS A 300 9.95 6.71 33.86
C LYS A 300 8.82 5.69 33.71
N LYS A 301 8.64 5.11 32.53
CA LYS A 301 8.19 3.73 32.44
C LYS A 301 9.43 2.87 32.58
N GLN A 302 9.90 2.74 33.83
CA GLN A 302 10.84 1.69 34.21
C GLN A 302 10.15 0.35 33.95
N GLY A 303 10.46 -0.27 32.81
CA GLY A 303 10.47 -1.73 32.76
C GLY A 303 11.44 -2.19 33.86
N LYS A 304 11.01 -3.15 34.68
CA LYS A 304 11.87 -3.77 35.70
C LYS A 304 13.07 -4.42 35.00
N GLY A 305 14.23 -3.77 35.08
CA GLY A 305 15.50 -4.24 34.55
C GLY A 305 16.20 -3.11 33.82
N ASN A 306 17.46 -2.84 34.18
CA ASN A 306 18.30 -1.98 33.37
C ASN A 306 18.38 -2.62 31.99
N ASP A 307 17.81 -1.98 30.96
CA ASP A 307 17.84 -2.50 29.61
C ASP A 307 19.28 -2.48 29.08
N VAL A 308 20.03 -3.56 29.37
CA VAL A 308 21.43 -3.74 28.98
C VAL A 308 21.58 -3.57 27.46
N GLY A 309 20.56 -3.98 26.69
CA GLY A 309 20.50 -3.77 25.25
C GLY A 309 20.42 -2.28 24.84
N VAL A 310 19.62 -1.47 25.53
CA VAL A 310 19.51 -0.03 25.25
C VAL A 310 20.84 0.66 25.58
N ALA A 311 21.43 0.34 26.73
CA ALA A 311 22.73 0.88 27.14
C ALA A 311 23.85 0.48 26.17
N LEU A 312 23.86 -0.76 25.69
CA LEU A 312 24.81 -1.25 24.70
C LEU A 312 24.68 -0.52 23.37
N VAL A 313 23.45 -0.35 22.86
CA VAL A 313 23.21 0.38 21.59
C VAL A 313 23.66 1.83 21.71
N LYS A 314 23.36 2.52 22.82
CA LYS A 314 23.85 3.89 23.09
C LYS A 314 25.37 3.95 23.13
N THR A 315 26.01 2.94 23.73
CA THR A 315 27.47 2.85 23.79
C THR A 315 28.04 2.67 22.39
N LEU A 316 27.49 1.75 21.59
CA LEU A 316 27.93 1.44 20.23
C LEU A 316 27.77 2.65 19.28
N GLN A 317 26.66 3.38 19.35
CA GLN A 317 26.43 4.59 18.55
C GLN A 317 27.49 5.67 18.78
N ASN A 318 27.98 5.79 20.01
CA ASN A 318 28.96 6.81 20.39
C ASN A 318 30.42 6.34 20.27
N THR A 319 30.67 5.11 19.83
CA THR A 319 32.05 4.63 19.66
C THR A 319 32.75 5.32 18.49
N LYS A 320 33.85 6.04 18.78
CA LYS A 320 34.67 6.72 17.78
C LYS A 320 35.73 5.81 17.14
N TYR A 321 36.16 4.79 17.87
CA TYR A 321 37.21 3.86 17.45
C TYR A 321 36.63 2.54 16.96
N SER A 322 37.26 1.97 15.93
CA SER A 322 36.95 0.64 15.44
C SER A 322 37.20 -0.41 16.54
N LEU A 323 36.51 -1.55 16.46
CA LEU A 323 36.75 -2.65 17.40
C LEU A 323 38.19 -3.17 17.32
N ASP A 324 38.78 -3.13 16.13
CA ASP A 324 40.13 -3.61 15.86
C ASP A 324 41.18 -2.74 16.55
N GLU A 325 41.04 -1.42 16.44
CA GLU A 325 41.91 -0.46 17.13
C GLU A 325 41.82 -0.57 18.66
N LYS A 326 40.62 -0.87 19.18
CA LYS A 326 40.44 -1.17 20.61
C LYS A 326 41.11 -2.48 21.04
N LEU A 327 41.12 -3.47 20.15
CA LEU A 327 41.76 -4.76 20.42
C LEU A 327 43.29 -4.65 20.39
N ASP A 328 43.84 -3.88 19.45
CA ASP A 328 45.27 -3.58 19.37
C ASP A 328 45.76 -2.79 20.59
N GLN A 329 44.94 -1.88 21.12
CA GLN A 329 45.20 -1.18 22.38
C GLN A 329 45.02 -2.09 23.61
N SER A 330 44.31 -3.21 23.49
CA SER A 330 44.07 -4.15 24.58
C SER A 330 45.10 -5.28 24.59
N PHE A 331 46.09 -5.19 25.46
CA PHE A 331 47.08 -6.25 25.62
C PHE A 331 46.55 -7.37 26.52
N ILE A 332 46.53 -8.61 26.03
CA ILE A 332 46.14 -9.77 26.85
C ILE A 332 47.35 -10.26 27.64
N ASN A 333 47.32 -10.07 28.96
CA ASN A 333 48.43 -10.45 29.82
C ASN A 333 48.30 -11.94 30.23
N PHE A 334 48.95 -12.83 29.49
CA PHE A 334 48.85 -14.30 29.68
C PHE A 334 49.69 -14.86 30.83
N PHE A 335 50.67 -14.10 31.33
CA PHE A 335 51.46 -14.46 32.49
C PHE A 335 51.45 -13.28 33.45
N GLY A 336 51.33 -13.52 34.75
CA GLY A 336 51.18 -12.49 35.81
C GLY A 336 52.36 -11.53 36.00
N ARG A 337 53.07 -11.16 34.92
CA ARG A 337 54.17 -10.20 34.89
C ARG A 337 53.70 -9.01 34.03
N ARG A 338 53.65 -7.82 34.63
CA ARG A 338 53.31 -6.57 33.93
C ARG A 338 54.40 -6.25 32.89
N PRO A 339 54.08 -5.84 31.65
CA PRO A 339 55.06 -5.23 30.77
C PRO A 339 55.28 -3.76 31.16
N ALA A 340 56.50 -3.26 30.98
CA ALA A 340 56.84 -1.87 31.14
C ALA A 340 56.16 -1.03 30.03
N ALA A 341 55.54 0.07 30.43
CA ALA A 341 54.97 1.07 29.54
C ALA A 341 56.03 1.54 28.53
N GLN A 342 55.72 1.48 27.23
CA GLN A 342 56.40 2.31 26.25
C GLN A 342 55.78 3.70 26.32
N SER A 343 56.56 4.63 26.87
CA SER A 343 56.32 6.06 26.90
C SER A 343 56.67 6.68 25.55
N GLU A 344 55.72 7.29 24.88
CA GLU A 344 55.96 8.52 24.12
C GLU A 344 54.86 9.53 24.45
N ASP A 345 55.30 10.74 24.81
CA ASP A 345 54.51 11.86 25.29
C ASP A 345 53.50 12.37 24.25
N SER A 346 52.24 12.56 24.65
CA SER A 346 51.45 13.73 24.27
C SER A 346 50.30 13.96 25.24
N ASP A 347 50.18 15.22 25.64
CA ASP A 347 49.36 15.75 26.73
C ASP A 347 47.83 15.65 26.53
N MET A 348 47.16 15.70 27.69
CA MET A 348 45.78 16.15 27.99
C MET A 348 44.62 15.13 28.13
N THR A 349 44.29 14.92 29.42
CA THR A 349 42.94 14.92 30.07
C THR A 349 41.97 13.75 29.83
N GLY A 350 42.07 12.74 30.72
CA GLY A 350 41.01 12.45 31.69
C GLY A 350 39.90 11.47 31.32
N ASN A 351 39.97 10.22 31.81
CA ASN A 351 39.01 9.66 32.80
C ASN A 351 39.49 8.28 33.30
N ALA A 352 40.02 8.23 34.52
CA ALA A 352 40.41 6.98 35.18
C ALA A 352 39.25 6.48 36.05
N ILE A 353 38.64 5.34 35.70
CA ILE A 353 37.71 4.62 36.59
C ILE A 353 38.54 3.64 37.43
N SER A 354 38.76 4.02 38.70
CA SER A 354 39.38 3.20 39.73
C SER A 354 38.36 2.21 40.30
N SER A 355 38.54 0.91 40.04
CA SER A 355 37.90 -0.16 40.81
C SER A 355 38.72 -0.41 42.10
N ARG A 356 38.28 0.16 43.23
CA ARG A 356 38.75 -0.25 44.56
C ARG A 356 37.87 -1.40 45.05
N GLN A 357 38.44 -2.61 45.10
CA GLN A 357 37.94 -3.71 45.93
C GLN A 357 38.63 -3.61 47.29
N ASN A 358 37.85 -3.42 48.35
CA ASN A 358 38.28 -3.66 49.73
C ASN A 358 37.96 -5.11 50.05
N ASP A 359 38.99 -5.87 50.44
CA ASP A 359 38.90 -7.25 50.88
C ASP A 359 39.56 -7.32 52.27
N GLN A 360 38.82 -7.79 53.28
CA GLN A 360 39.29 -8.19 54.62
C GLN A 360 38.14 -9.01 55.26
N GLY A 361 38.20 -10.34 55.21
CA GLY A 361 38.59 -11.23 56.32
C GLY A 361 37.33 -11.95 56.86
N GLU A 362 37.26 -13.23 57.22
CA GLU A 362 38.18 -14.34 57.41
C GLU A 362 37.39 -15.68 57.32
N ALA A 363 38.14 -16.78 57.11
CA ALA A 363 37.95 -18.18 57.54
C ALA A 363 36.53 -18.69 57.90
N ASN A 364 36.10 -19.83 57.36
CA ASN A 364 36.46 -21.19 57.80
C ASN A 364 35.58 -22.28 57.13
N ILE A 365 36.15 -23.49 57.00
CA ILE A 365 35.51 -24.83 56.99
C ILE A 365 34.82 -25.36 55.69
N LEU A 366 35.62 -26.13 54.95
CA LEU A 366 35.45 -27.56 54.61
C LEU A 366 34.04 -28.14 54.31
N ALA A 367 33.91 -28.64 53.08
CA ALA A 367 33.28 -29.89 52.61
C ALA A 367 31.89 -30.33 53.14
N GLN A 368 30.92 -30.51 52.24
CA GLN A 368 30.57 -31.83 51.72
C GLN A 368 29.53 -31.81 50.61
N VAL A 369 29.73 -32.74 49.69
CA VAL A 369 28.83 -33.24 48.65
C VAL A 369 27.55 -33.82 49.26
N GLY A 370 26.42 -33.66 48.58
CA GLY A 370 25.21 -34.45 48.83
C GLY A 370 24.04 -33.98 47.98
N GLY A 371 23.61 -34.82 47.03
CA GLY A 371 22.57 -34.47 46.06
C GLY A 371 21.12 -34.69 46.53
N ASN A 372 20.27 -34.76 45.49
CA ASN A 372 18.87 -35.15 45.41
C ASN A 372 17.80 -34.04 45.42
N ASN A 373 17.13 -33.97 44.25
CA ASN A 373 15.68 -34.07 44.02
C ASN A 373 14.73 -33.40 45.02
N LEU A 374 13.79 -32.59 44.53
CA LEU A 374 12.45 -32.99 44.09
C LEU A 374 11.55 -31.74 43.93
N SER A 375 10.63 -31.79 42.95
CA SER A 375 9.27 -31.19 42.91
C SER A 375 9.04 -29.80 43.50
N SER A 376 8.32 -28.89 42.85
CA SER A 376 6.85 -28.77 42.79
C SER A 376 6.67 -27.33 42.24
N ALA A 377 5.62 -26.84 41.60
CA ALA A 377 4.19 -27.09 41.57
C ALA A 377 3.66 -25.98 40.65
N GLY A 378 2.67 -26.27 39.81
CA GLY A 378 1.95 -25.24 39.10
C GLY A 378 0.91 -24.57 40.00
N THR A 379 0.57 -23.32 39.65
CA THR A 379 -0.67 -22.68 40.07
C THR A 379 -1.27 -21.97 38.86
N LEU A 380 -2.38 -22.52 38.38
CA LEU A 380 -3.39 -21.87 37.55
C LEU A 380 -4.05 -20.74 38.32
N GLU A 381 -4.41 -19.63 37.67
CA GLU A 381 -5.71 -18.96 37.81
C GLU A 381 -5.95 -17.98 36.64
N SER A 382 -7.14 -18.03 36.04
CA SER A 382 -8.08 -16.90 35.94
C SER A 382 -9.06 -17.06 34.76
N ASN A 383 -10.31 -17.31 35.11
CA ASN A 383 -11.51 -17.26 34.26
C ASN A 383 -12.01 -15.81 34.12
N GLY A 384 -12.65 -15.52 32.99
CA GLY A 384 -13.43 -14.29 32.82
C GLY A 384 -14.18 -14.23 31.49
N HIS A 385 -15.28 -14.99 31.39
CA HIS A 385 -16.24 -14.87 30.28
C HIS A 385 -17.11 -13.61 30.47
N SER A 386 -17.40 -12.91 29.37
CA SER A 386 -18.47 -11.92 29.29
C SER A 386 -19.30 -12.19 28.04
N SER A 387 -20.56 -12.54 28.27
CA SER A 387 -21.64 -12.66 27.29
C SER A 387 -22.23 -11.29 26.97
N SER A 388 -22.41 -10.98 25.69
CA SER A 388 -23.31 -9.90 25.25
C SER A 388 -24.16 -10.42 24.10
N GLU A 389 -25.43 -10.61 24.37
CA GLU A 389 -26.46 -11.04 23.41
C GLU A 389 -26.69 -9.94 22.37
N CYS A 390 -26.73 -10.35 21.10
CA CYS A 390 -27.02 -9.49 19.96
C CYS A 390 -28.45 -9.75 19.50
N SER A 391 -29.32 -8.76 19.64
CA SER A 391 -30.66 -8.71 19.05
C SER A 391 -30.56 -8.65 17.53
N SER A 392 -31.25 -9.55 16.83
CA SER A 392 -31.29 -9.64 15.37
C SER A 392 -32.66 -9.20 14.86
N ASP A 393 -32.78 -7.94 14.43
CA ASP A 393 -33.94 -7.49 13.65
C ASP A 393 -33.68 -7.77 12.17
N SER A 394 -34.47 -8.69 11.62
CA SER A 394 -34.51 -9.05 10.20
C SER A 394 -35.72 -8.36 9.57
N GLU A 395 -35.49 -7.31 8.77
CA GLU A 395 -36.50 -6.75 7.88
C GLU A 395 -36.32 -7.39 6.50
N GLY A 396 -37.35 -8.11 6.05
CA GLY A 396 -37.42 -8.75 4.74
C GLY A 396 -37.84 -7.76 3.67
N ASP A 397 -36.93 -7.46 2.74
CA ASP A 397 -37.28 -6.89 1.44
C ASP A 397 -37.74 -8.04 0.53
N ASN A 398 -39.02 -8.02 0.16
CA ASN A 398 -39.59 -8.82 -0.92
C ASN A 398 -39.11 -8.22 -2.25
N ASP A 399 -38.09 -8.83 -2.85
CA ASP A 399 -37.78 -8.65 -4.27
C ASP A 399 -38.52 -9.75 -5.06
N ASP A 400 -39.27 -9.33 -6.07
CA ASP A 400 -40.00 -10.18 -7.01
C ASP A 400 -39.05 -11.17 -7.74
N ASP A 401 -39.14 -12.44 -7.39
CA ASP A 401 -38.49 -13.55 -8.12
C ASP A 401 -39.23 -13.83 -9.43
N ILE A 402 -38.62 -13.42 -10.55
CA ILE A 402 -38.91 -13.96 -11.87
C ILE A 402 -38.33 -15.38 -11.92
N GLN A 403 -39.19 -16.40 -11.78
CA GLN A 403 -38.85 -17.80 -11.99
C GLN A 403 -38.34 -18.03 -13.43
N PRO A 404 -37.17 -18.65 -13.64
CA PRO A 404 -36.92 -19.42 -14.85
C PRO A 404 -37.52 -20.81 -14.66
N SER A 405 -38.40 -21.19 -15.59
CA SER A 405 -38.99 -22.53 -15.71
C SER A 405 -37.89 -23.59 -15.81
N ASP A 406 -37.86 -24.51 -14.84
CA ASP A 406 -36.99 -25.67 -14.82
C ASP A 406 -37.50 -26.72 -15.83
N HIS A 407 -36.88 -26.80 -17.00
CA HIS A 407 -37.04 -27.96 -17.89
C HIS A 407 -36.21 -29.10 -17.31
N GLY A 408 -36.85 -29.98 -16.56
CA GLY A 408 -36.26 -31.22 -16.05
C GLY A 408 -35.70 -32.07 -17.20
N VAL A 409 -34.38 -32.17 -17.27
CA VAL A 409 -33.68 -33.07 -18.17
C VAL A 409 -33.52 -34.41 -17.46
N ASP A 410 -34.24 -35.43 -17.92
CA ASP A 410 -34.16 -36.78 -17.36
C ASP A 410 -32.78 -37.39 -17.66
N LEU A 411 -31.95 -37.53 -16.62
CA LEU A 411 -30.60 -38.08 -16.70
C LEU A 411 -30.65 -39.55 -16.26
N ARG A 412 -30.48 -40.47 -17.21
CA ARG A 412 -30.29 -41.90 -16.87
C ARG A 412 -28.80 -42.18 -16.64
N GLU A 413 -28.48 -42.76 -15.50
CA GLU A 413 -27.15 -43.27 -15.19
C GLU A 413 -27.00 -44.68 -15.77
N GLU A 414 -26.03 -44.87 -16.66
CA GLU A 414 -25.60 -46.19 -17.10
C GLU A 414 -24.23 -46.52 -16.48
N VAL A 415 -24.12 -47.76 -16.02
CA VAL A 415 -22.89 -48.30 -15.42
C VAL A 415 -22.29 -49.30 -16.38
N GLU A 416 -21.10 -49.00 -16.88
CA GLU A 416 -20.32 -49.95 -17.67
C GLU A 416 -19.09 -50.42 -16.88
N PHE A 417 -18.78 -51.71 -17.05
CA PHE A 417 -17.58 -52.35 -16.52
C PHE A 417 -16.60 -52.61 -17.66
N CYS A 418 -15.52 -51.83 -17.73
CA CYS A 418 -14.38 -52.13 -18.60
C CYS A 418 -13.15 -52.42 -17.75
N ASN A 419 -12.48 -53.54 -18.03
CA ASN A 419 -11.20 -53.96 -17.43
C ASN A 419 -11.19 -53.92 -15.89
N GLY A 420 -12.25 -54.44 -15.26
CA GLY A 420 -12.33 -54.62 -13.80
C GLY A 420 -12.47 -53.36 -12.96
N ARG A 421 -12.74 -52.19 -13.56
CA ARG A 421 -13.07 -50.95 -12.82
C ARG A 421 -14.40 -50.36 -13.28
N MET A 422 -15.30 -50.16 -12.32
CA MET A 422 -16.63 -49.59 -12.52
C MET A 422 -16.51 -48.08 -12.80
N ARG A 423 -17.10 -47.59 -13.89
CA ARG A 423 -17.23 -46.16 -14.16
C ARG A 423 -18.69 -45.81 -14.45
N ARG A 424 -19.17 -44.73 -13.85
CA ARG A 424 -20.52 -44.20 -14.06
C ARG A 424 -20.48 -43.08 -15.08
N LYS A 425 -21.36 -43.13 -16.08
CA LYS A 425 -21.50 -42.07 -17.09
C LYS A 425 -22.94 -41.58 -17.05
N ALA A 426 -23.10 -40.26 -16.92
CA ALA A 426 -24.41 -39.61 -17.05
C ALA A 426 -24.60 -39.23 -18.52
N VAL A 427 -25.67 -39.72 -19.15
CA VAL A 427 -26.02 -39.39 -20.53
C VAL A 427 -27.40 -38.73 -20.52
N SER A 428 -27.51 -37.54 -21.12
CA SER A 428 -28.77 -36.83 -21.30
C SER A 428 -29.52 -37.36 -22.52
N ALA A 429 -30.77 -37.78 -22.36
CA ALA A 429 -31.53 -38.49 -23.40
C ALA A 429 -32.04 -37.63 -24.58
N ASN A 430 -31.66 -36.35 -24.70
CA ASN A 430 -32.20 -35.44 -25.72
C ASN A 430 -31.15 -35.02 -26.75
N PHE A 431 -30.71 -35.96 -27.59
CA PHE A 431 -30.13 -35.66 -28.89
C PHE A 431 -30.52 -36.76 -29.88
N GLN A 432 -31.55 -36.48 -30.68
CA GLN A 432 -31.81 -37.14 -31.96
C GLN A 432 -31.51 -36.16 -33.08
#